data_AF-A0A7S1DYE3-F1
#
_entry.id   AF-A0A7S1DYE3-F1
#
_cell.length_a   1.000
_cell.length_b   1.000
_cell.length_c   1.000
_cell.angle_alpha   90.00
_cell.angle_beta   90.00
_cell.angle_gamma   90.00
#
_symmetry.space_group_name_H-M   'P 1'
#
loop_
_entity.id
_entity.type
_entity.pdbx_description
1 polymer ?
#
loop_
_entity_poly.entity_id
_entity_poly.type
_entity_poly.pdbx_seq_one_letter_code
_entity_poly.pdbx_strand_id
1 'polypeptide(L)'
;AAVSWWGATHVAGVLGADTSSVSGPISLVAALSQTPVLSYSATASSLSDDDTYPTFGRTVPTDNMVTSALPHILIELGWKACVVVYLNDVWGQNLVKDVMSAAEPLGVRVQAFRFESGQRESMQEAVRAARDLGWRSIVFAAINRE
;
A
#
# COMPACT_ATOMS: atom_id res chain seq x y z
N ALA A 1 -5.30 -8.77 47.24
CA ALA A 1 -6.38 -8.87 46.25
C ALA A 1 -5.79 -9.49 44.99
N ALA A 2 -6.23 -10.68 44.60
CA ALA A 2 -5.77 -11.31 43.37
C ALA A 2 -6.43 -10.59 42.18
N VAL A 3 -5.63 -9.95 41.34
CA VAL A 3 -6.10 -9.45 40.05
C VAL A 3 -6.35 -10.67 39.18
N SER A 4 -7.62 -11.05 39.01
CA SER A 4 -8.01 -12.16 38.15
C SER A 4 -7.91 -11.73 36.69
N TRP A 5 -6.75 -11.95 36.09
CA TRP A 5 -6.46 -11.68 34.67
C TRP A 5 -7.32 -12.51 33.70
N TRP A 6 -8.13 -13.44 34.18
CA TRP A 6 -8.87 -14.42 33.38
C TRP A 6 -10.39 -14.33 33.55
N GLY A 7 -10.91 -13.12 33.81
CA GLY A 7 -12.35 -12.84 33.87
C GLY A 7 -12.90 -12.03 32.70
N ALA A 8 -12.05 -11.48 31.83
CA ALA A 8 -12.49 -10.65 30.71
C ALA A 8 -12.36 -11.41 29.39
N THR A 9 -13.49 -11.80 28.81
CA THR A 9 -13.59 -12.33 27.44
C THR A 9 -13.41 -11.24 26.38
N HIS A 10 -12.74 -10.13 26.71
CA HIS A 10 -12.65 -8.93 25.89
C HIS A 10 -11.21 -8.71 25.43
N VAL A 11 -11.01 -8.67 24.11
CA VAL A 11 -9.71 -8.40 23.49
C VAL A 11 -9.40 -6.91 23.63
N ALA A 12 -8.32 -6.58 24.34
CA ALA A 12 -7.92 -5.19 24.58
C ALA A 12 -7.39 -4.48 23.33
N GLY A 13 -6.92 -5.23 22.33
CA GLY A 13 -6.40 -4.70 21.07
C GLY A 13 -5.79 -5.81 20.20
N VAL A 14 -5.59 -5.50 18.93
CA VAL A 14 -4.96 -6.39 17.94
C VAL A 14 -3.65 -5.75 17.49
N LEU A 15 -2.55 -6.51 17.55
CA LEU A 15 -1.28 -6.10 16.93
C LEU A 15 -1.16 -6.77 15.57
N GLY A 16 -0.90 -5.96 14.53
CA GLY A 16 -0.91 -6.41 13.13
C GLY A 16 -2.03 -5.75 12.30
N ALA A 17 -2.27 -6.21 11.07
CA ALA A 17 -1.50 -7.22 10.35
C ALA A 17 -0.27 -6.62 9.64
N ASP A 18 0.55 -7.50 9.04
CA ASP A 18 1.71 -7.09 8.24
C ASP A 18 1.28 -6.36 6.96
N THR A 19 0.43 -6.99 6.14
CA THR A 19 0.04 -6.44 4.85
C THR A 19 -1.19 -5.55 4.94
N SER A 20 -1.26 -4.54 4.08
CA SER A 20 -2.42 -3.65 3.98
C SER A 20 -3.70 -4.41 3.61
N SER A 21 -3.56 -5.44 2.76
CA SER A 21 -4.65 -6.29 2.30
C SER A 21 -5.29 -7.13 3.42
N VAL A 22 -4.53 -7.43 4.49
CA VAL A 22 -5.06 -8.13 5.67
C VAL A 22 -5.50 -7.14 6.76
N SER A 23 -4.76 -6.05 6.95
CA SER A 23 -5.07 -5.04 7.97
C SER A 23 -6.43 -4.38 7.77
N GLY A 24 -6.83 -4.09 6.53
CA GLY A 24 -8.14 -3.48 6.25
C GLY A 24 -9.32 -4.32 6.76
N PRO A 25 -9.48 -5.58 6.30
CA PRO A 25 -10.55 -6.45 6.79
C PRO A 25 -10.54 -6.68 8.30
N ILE A 26 -9.37 -6.85 8.92
CA ILE A 26 -9.26 -7.00 10.39
C ILE A 26 -9.78 -5.75 11.10
N SER A 27 -9.42 -4.57 10.59
CA SER A 27 -9.84 -3.29 11.18
C SER A 27 -11.34 -3.08 11.11
N LEU A 28 -11.97 -3.45 9.98
CA LEU A 28 -13.43 -3.37 9.83
C LEU A 28 -14.17 -4.27 10.83
N VAL A 29 -13.67 -5.48 11.07
CA VAL A 29 -14.26 -6.40 12.05
C VAL A 29 -14.03 -5.89 13.47
N ALA A 30 -12.80 -5.43 13.79
CA ALA A 30 -12.45 -4.91 15.11
C ALA A 30 -13.23 -3.63 15.48
N ALA A 31 -13.59 -2.82 14.48
CA ALA A 31 -14.40 -1.62 14.67
C ALA A 31 -15.80 -1.93 15.24
N LEU A 32 -16.37 -3.11 14.93
CA LEU A 32 -17.69 -3.53 15.45
C LEU A 32 -17.71 -3.66 16.98
N SER A 33 -16.56 -3.99 17.59
CA SER A 33 -16.38 -4.10 19.04
C SER A 33 -15.54 -2.96 19.63
N GLN A 34 -15.26 -1.90 18.86
CA GLN A 34 -14.40 -0.79 19.26
C GLN A 34 -13.01 -1.24 19.73
N THR A 35 -12.51 -2.34 19.16
CA THR A 35 -11.20 -2.89 19.51
C THR A 35 -10.13 -2.19 18.66
N PRO A 36 -9.10 -1.59 19.28
CA PRO A 36 -8.03 -0.93 18.54
C PRO A 36 -7.18 -1.96 17.79
N VAL A 37 -6.78 -1.61 16.57
CA VAL A 37 -5.85 -2.39 15.74
C VAL A 37 -4.60 -1.55 15.50
N LEU A 38 -3.41 -2.07 15.81
CA LEU A 38 -2.15 -1.39 15.59
C LEU A 38 -1.24 -2.21 14.67
N SER A 39 -1.16 -1.81 13.39
CA SER A 39 -0.27 -2.47 12.42
C SER A 39 1.17 -1.96 12.53
N TYR A 40 2.11 -2.89 12.35
CA TYR A 40 3.54 -2.57 12.32
C TYR A 40 4.12 -2.43 10.90
N SER A 41 3.33 -2.69 9.84
CA SER A 41 3.86 -2.69 8.46
C SER A 41 2.87 -2.27 7.37
N ALA A 42 1.57 -2.11 7.64
CA ALA A 42 0.61 -1.74 6.60
C ALA A 42 0.71 -0.24 6.26
N THR A 43 1.19 0.08 5.05
CA THR A 43 1.51 1.46 4.63
C THR A 43 0.53 2.06 3.62
N ALA A 44 -0.50 1.32 3.16
CA ALA A 44 -1.48 1.85 2.21
C ALA A 44 -2.15 3.13 2.75
N SER A 45 -2.27 4.13 1.89
CA SER A 45 -2.84 5.44 2.24
C SER A 45 -4.32 5.34 2.60
N SER A 46 -5.09 4.46 1.94
CA SER A 46 -6.50 4.22 2.26
C SER A 46 -6.77 3.81 3.71
N LEU A 47 -5.81 3.20 4.42
CA LEU A 47 -5.98 2.82 5.82
C LEU A 47 -5.94 4.01 6.80
N SER A 48 -5.64 5.22 6.32
CA SER A 48 -5.73 6.45 7.10
C SER A 48 -7.09 7.16 6.99
N ASP A 49 -8.07 6.54 6.36
CA ASP A 49 -9.45 7.04 6.36
C ASP A 49 -10.13 6.65 7.67
N ASP A 50 -10.19 7.59 8.62
CA ASP A 50 -10.78 7.37 9.94
C ASP A 50 -12.30 7.14 9.89
N ASP A 51 -12.99 7.56 8.82
CA ASP A 51 -14.42 7.26 8.63
C ASP A 51 -14.62 5.77 8.30
N THR A 52 -13.71 5.19 7.51
CA THR A 52 -13.74 3.76 7.15
C THR A 52 -13.07 2.87 8.20
N TYR A 53 -11.98 3.32 8.82
CA TYR A 53 -11.15 2.54 9.75
C TYR A 53 -10.97 3.24 11.12
N PRO A 54 -12.06 3.48 11.88
CA PRO A 54 -12.07 4.35 13.06
C PRO A 54 -11.23 3.84 14.24
N THR A 55 -10.84 2.56 14.24
CA THR A 55 -10.02 1.94 15.30
C THR A 55 -8.63 1.53 14.83
N PHE A 56 -8.26 1.88 13.59
CA PHE A 56 -6.97 1.51 13.02
C PHE A 56 -5.89 2.54 13.37
N GLY A 57 -4.74 2.05 13.79
CA GLY A 57 -3.51 2.80 13.89
C GLY A 57 -2.35 2.00 13.31
N ARG A 58 -1.21 2.67 13.13
CA ARG A 58 0.03 2.02 12.70
C ARG A 58 1.26 2.69 13.28
N THR A 59 2.34 1.92 13.43
CA THR A 59 3.65 2.41 13.91
C THR A 59 4.62 2.78 12.77
N VAL A 60 4.15 2.69 11.52
CA VAL A 60 4.90 3.06 10.31
C VAL A 60 4.16 4.18 9.58
N PRO A 61 4.86 5.07 8.85
CA PRO A 61 4.20 6.10 8.06
C PRO A 61 3.44 5.50 6.87
N THR A 62 2.57 6.31 6.26
CA THR A 62 2.02 6.05 4.92
C THR A 62 3.12 6.12 3.86
N ASP A 63 2.87 5.51 2.70
CA ASP A 63 3.76 5.67 1.54
C ASP A 63 3.68 7.06 0.87
N ASN A 64 2.85 7.98 1.38
CA ASN A 64 2.63 9.32 0.83
C ASN A 64 3.93 10.09 0.58
N MET A 65 4.93 9.92 1.46
CA MET A 65 6.23 10.59 1.30
C MET A 65 6.95 10.11 0.05
N VAL A 66 6.98 8.79 -0.18
CA VAL A 66 7.66 8.19 -1.33
C VAL A 66 6.89 8.47 -2.62
N THR A 67 5.56 8.33 -2.59
CA THR A 67 4.72 8.56 -3.76
C THR A 67 4.73 10.03 -4.20
N SER A 68 4.80 10.97 -3.25
CA SER A 68 4.95 12.41 -3.56
C SER A 68 6.34 12.77 -4.07
N ALA A 69 7.41 12.15 -3.55
CA ALA A 69 8.78 12.46 -3.96
C ALA A 69 9.13 11.90 -5.36
N LEU A 70 8.53 10.77 -5.75
CA LEU A 70 8.91 10.06 -6.96
C LEU A 70 8.80 10.92 -8.25
N PRO A 71 7.70 11.65 -8.52
CA PRO A 71 7.62 12.52 -9.70
C PRO A 71 8.68 13.62 -9.74
N HIS A 72 9.08 14.17 -8.59
CA HIS A 72 10.15 15.17 -8.52
C HIS A 72 11.50 14.58 -8.92
N ILE A 73 11.82 13.37 -8.44
CA ILE A 73 13.03 12.64 -8.84
C ILE A 73 13.04 12.40 -10.36
N LEU A 74 11.90 12.02 -10.95
CA LEU A 74 11.80 11.82 -12.40
C LEU A 74 12.12 13.11 -13.18
N ILE A 75 11.63 14.25 -12.71
CA ILE A 75 11.91 15.56 -13.31
C ILE A 75 13.40 15.91 -13.21
N GLU A 76 14.02 15.72 -12.05
CA GLU A 76 15.46 15.97 -11.86
C GLU A 76 16.33 15.11 -12.78
N LEU A 77 15.88 13.88 -13.09
CA LEU A 77 16.51 12.98 -14.06
C LEU A 77 16.20 13.33 -15.54
N GLY A 78 15.39 14.36 -15.79
CA GLY A 78 14.96 14.76 -17.13
C GLY A 78 13.92 13.82 -17.77
N TRP A 79 13.27 12.99 -16.97
CA TRP A 79 12.26 12.03 -17.41
C TRP A 79 10.86 12.64 -17.28
N LYS A 80 10.07 12.55 -18.36
CA LYS A 80 8.68 13.06 -18.42
C LYS A 80 7.62 11.97 -18.31
N ALA A 81 8.06 10.74 -18.06
CA ALA A 81 7.20 9.58 -18.02
C ALA A 81 7.84 8.49 -17.17
N CYS A 82 7.05 7.60 -16.59
CA CYS A 82 7.51 6.37 -15.94
C CYS A 82 6.48 5.25 -16.05
N VAL A 83 6.96 4.02 -15.95
CA VAL A 83 6.11 2.83 -15.82
C VAL A 83 6.16 2.33 -14.39
N VAL A 84 5.01 2.03 -13.79
CA VAL A 84 4.90 1.39 -12.47
C VAL A 84 4.40 -0.04 -12.64
N VAL A 85 5.22 -1.02 -12.31
CA VAL A 85 4.78 -2.42 -12.23
C VAL A 85 4.50 -2.74 -10.76
N TYR A 86 3.28 -3.20 -10.45
CA TYR A 86 2.81 -3.32 -9.07
C TYR A 86 2.04 -4.62 -8.78
N LEU A 87 2.09 -5.08 -7.53
CA LEU A 87 1.29 -6.21 -7.06
C LEU A 87 -0.19 -5.82 -7.03
N ASN A 88 -1.08 -6.67 -7.55
CA ASN A 88 -2.52 -6.41 -7.55
C ASN A 88 -3.16 -6.64 -6.17
N ASP A 89 -2.84 -5.76 -5.22
CA ASP A 89 -3.35 -5.80 -3.87
C ASP A 89 -3.68 -4.40 -3.35
N VAL A 90 -4.20 -4.28 -2.12
CA VAL A 90 -4.63 -3.00 -1.55
C VAL A 90 -3.47 -2.01 -1.50
N TRP A 91 -2.27 -2.49 -1.14
CA TRP A 91 -1.08 -1.64 -1.08
C TRP A 91 -0.67 -1.12 -2.46
N GLY A 92 -0.48 -2.02 -3.44
CA GLY A 92 -0.02 -1.67 -4.77
C GLY A 92 -1.00 -0.75 -5.51
N GLN A 93 -2.31 -0.96 -5.34
CA GLN A 93 -3.32 -0.09 -5.93
C GLN A 93 -3.28 1.34 -5.35
N ASN A 94 -3.12 1.47 -4.03
CA ASN A 94 -2.97 2.79 -3.39
C ASN A 94 -1.68 3.47 -3.83
N LEU A 95 -0.56 2.73 -3.87
CA LEU A 95 0.73 3.27 -4.32
C LEU A 95 0.63 3.88 -5.72
N VAL A 96 0.04 3.15 -6.68
CA VAL A 96 -0.13 3.64 -8.05
C VAL A 96 -1.04 4.87 -8.10
N LYS A 97 -2.17 4.84 -7.37
CA LYS A 97 -3.10 5.96 -7.30
C LYS A 97 -2.39 7.21 -6.78
N ASP A 98 -1.62 7.09 -5.70
CA ASP A 98 -0.93 8.20 -5.06
C ASP A 98 0.19 8.75 -5.96
N VAL A 99 0.97 7.88 -6.62
CA VAL A 99 1.98 8.30 -7.61
C VAL A 99 1.34 9.04 -8.78
N MET A 100 0.24 8.52 -9.33
CA MET A 100 -0.48 9.17 -10.43
C MET A 100 -1.00 10.55 -10.02
N SER A 101 -1.59 10.65 -8.82
CA SER A 101 -2.09 11.92 -8.28
C SER A 101 -0.97 12.94 -8.05
N ALA A 102 0.19 12.51 -7.55
CA ALA A 102 1.35 13.39 -7.37
C ALA A 102 2.00 13.78 -8.70
N ALA A 103 1.97 12.91 -9.72
CA ALA A 103 2.58 13.13 -11.02
C ALA A 103 1.78 14.06 -11.94
N GLU A 104 0.45 14.05 -11.83
CA GLU A 104 -0.47 14.86 -12.63
C GLU A 104 -0.13 16.35 -12.66
N PRO A 105 -0.03 17.07 -11.51
CA PRO A 105 0.28 18.50 -11.51
C PRO A 105 1.69 18.84 -12.05
N LEU A 106 2.57 17.83 -12.11
CA LEU A 106 3.95 17.94 -12.57
C LEU A 106 4.11 17.58 -14.06
N GLY A 107 3.02 17.17 -14.73
CA GLY A 107 3.04 16.80 -16.14
C GLY A 107 3.84 15.52 -16.44
N VAL A 108 4.08 14.69 -15.43
CA VAL A 108 4.78 13.41 -15.57
C VAL A 108 3.76 12.33 -15.91
N ARG A 109 3.94 11.62 -17.03
CA ARG A 109 3.03 10.54 -17.43
C ARG A 109 3.35 9.25 -16.69
N VAL A 110 2.35 8.65 -16.07
CA VAL A 110 2.50 7.37 -15.37
C VAL A 110 1.67 6.32 -16.08
N GLN A 111 2.30 5.22 -16.49
CA GLN A 111 1.59 4.03 -16.96
C GLN A 111 1.78 2.91 -15.94
N ALA A 112 0.72 2.19 -15.58
CA ALA A 112 0.81 1.12 -14.60
C ALA A 112 0.41 -0.24 -15.17
N PHE A 113 1.12 -1.29 -14.75
CA PHE A 113 0.81 -2.68 -15.05
C PHE A 113 0.80 -3.51 -13.77
N ARG A 114 -0.26 -4.26 -13.56
CA ARG A 114 -0.40 -5.09 -12.37
C ARG A 114 0.07 -6.52 -12.63
N PHE A 115 0.54 -7.19 -11.59
CA PHE A 115 0.80 -8.63 -11.58
C PHE A 115 0.16 -9.27 -10.34
N GLU A 116 -0.05 -10.58 -10.38
CA GLU A 116 -0.64 -11.35 -9.28
C GLU A 116 0.45 -12.07 -8.48
N SER A 117 0.27 -12.17 -7.16
CA SER A 117 1.23 -12.89 -6.31
C SER A 117 1.31 -14.37 -6.69
N GLY A 118 2.51 -14.94 -6.66
CA GLY A 118 2.78 -16.33 -7.04
C GLY A 118 2.63 -16.64 -8.54
N GLN A 119 2.14 -15.70 -9.36
CA GLN A 119 1.90 -15.93 -10.79
C GLN A 119 2.99 -15.31 -11.65
N ARG A 120 4.04 -16.09 -11.91
CA ARG A 120 5.18 -15.67 -12.74
C ARG A 120 4.77 -15.17 -14.12
N GLU A 121 3.76 -15.79 -14.74
CA GLU A 121 3.27 -15.40 -16.06
C GLU A 121 2.71 -13.97 -16.05
N SER A 122 1.89 -13.62 -15.07
CA SER A 122 1.34 -12.25 -14.92
C SER A 122 2.45 -11.19 -14.77
N MET A 123 3.51 -11.50 -14.01
CA MET A 123 4.67 -10.62 -13.88
C MET A 123 5.42 -10.48 -15.21
N GLN A 124 5.61 -11.59 -15.93
CA GLN A 124 6.26 -11.56 -17.24
C GLN A 124 5.45 -10.74 -18.25
N GLU A 125 4.12 -10.86 -18.25
CA GLU A 125 3.24 -10.06 -19.08
C GLU A 125 3.32 -8.57 -18.74
N ALA A 126 3.24 -8.21 -17.46
CA ALA A 126 3.36 -6.83 -17.00
C ALA A 126 4.72 -6.20 -17.41
N VAL A 127 5.82 -6.94 -17.26
CA VAL A 127 7.16 -6.50 -17.66
C VAL A 127 7.29 -6.39 -19.19
N ARG A 128 6.70 -7.32 -19.96
CA ARG A 128 6.68 -7.23 -21.43
C ARG A 128 5.90 -6.00 -21.88
N ALA A 129 4.71 -5.78 -21.35
CA ALA A 129 3.90 -4.60 -21.66
C ALA A 129 4.62 -3.29 -21.29
N ALA A 130 5.30 -3.26 -20.14
CA ALA A 130 6.15 -2.13 -19.73
C ALA A 130 7.29 -1.87 -20.72
N ARG A 131 7.95 -2.94 -21.21
CA ARG A 131 9.03 -2.87 -22.19
C ARG A 131 8.54 -2.33 -23.54
N ASP A 132 7.36 -2.74 -23.98
CA ASP A 132 6.80 -2.39 -25.29
C ASP A 132 6.48 -0.89 -25.42
N LEU A 133 6.35 -0.17 -24.30
CA LEU A 133 6.22 1.30 -24.29
C LEU A 133 7.51 2.02 -24.71
N GLY A 134 8.67 1.36 -24.64
CA GLY A 134 9.97 1.93 -25.00
C GLY A 134 10.44 3.06 -24.07
N TRP A 135 9.83 3.22 -22.89
CA TRP A 135 10.23 4.25 -21.91
C TRP A 135 11.47 3.79 -21.14
N ARG A 136 12.36 4.74 -20.85
CA ARG A 136 13.65 4.48 -20.19
C ARG A 136 13.56 4.33 -18.67
N SER A 137 12.38 4.56 -18.10
CA SER A 137 12.12 4.72 -16.67
C SER A 137 11.06 3.73 -16.21
N ILE A 138 11.51 2.69 -15.51
CA ILE A 138 10.62 1.68 -14.92
C ILE A 138 10.83 1.71 -13.41
N VAL A 139 9.76 2.02 -12.69
CA VAL A 139 9.67 1.93 -11.24
C VAL A 139 9.00 0.60 -10.91
N PHE A 140 9.72 -0.27 -10.22
CA PHE A 140 9.18 -1.53 -9.74
C PHE A 140 8.71 -1.36 -8.31
N ALA A 141 7.42 -1.60 -8.07
CA ALA A 141 6.83 -1.64 -6.75
C ALA A 141 6.42 -3.08 -6.43
N ALA A 142 7.10 -3.71 -5.48
CA ALA A 142 6.70 -5.02 -5.00
C ALA A 142 6.97 -5.11 -3.51
N ILE A 143 6.03 -5.67 -2.77
CA ILE A 143 6.33 -6.39 -1.53
C ILE A 143 5.65 -7.74 -1.64
N ASN A 144 6.45 -8.80 -1.60
CA ASN A 144 6.00 -10.16 -1.35
C ASN A 144 6.70 -10.64 -0.08
N ARG A 145 5.94 -11.01 0.95
CA ARG A 145 6.45 -11.66 2.16
C ARG A 145 5.66 -12.93 2.41
N GLU A 146 5.83 -13.87 1.47
CA GLU A 146 5.83 -15.33 1.59
C GLU A 146 6.16 -15.95 0.23
#